data_AF-A0A2E9HVP9-F1
#
_entry.id   AF-A0A2E9HVP9-F1
#
_cell.length_a   1.000
_cell.length_b   1.000
_cell.length_c   1.000
_cell.angle_alpha   90.00
_cell.angle_beta   90.00
_cell.angle_gamma   90.00
#
_symmetry.space_group_name_H-M   'P 1'
#
loop_
_entity.id
_entity.type
_entity.pdbx_description
1 polymer ?
#
loop_
_entity_poly.entity_id
_entity_poly.type
_entity_poly.pdbx_seq_one_letter_code
_entity_poly.pdbx_strand_id
1 'polypeptide(L)'
;MNETLDPEAIMAEYIRNRGDIFSEWHVMARYVPRTIVKLHDAAGYVLQNANKTTPDQELSLAFRELVALCHLSAKGNARFAANHVRRLYRTGVTNLVMFEAIEALSAVIGHSTIAHVADAIQLANDPDYPYGEMPEGGEPAELTRFPECDIGWDTPAGHVPDVGTSDVWQYCEQIDPELARRLTAYANHCLNNRYEGERVLSPGARHLLAFTGLCTRGLLDMAVERARLVKSYGLSRRQILEAVSVTHNMTGSVSVEIGLRALMLAEEA
;
A
#
# COMPACT_ATOMS: atom_id res chain seq x y z
N MET A 1 20.12 -5.55 -32.50
CA MET A 1 21.01 -6.60 -31.96
C MET A 1 20.29 -7.27 -30.81
N ASN A 2 20.07 -8.58 -30.86
CA ASN A 2 19.55 -9.33 -29.71
C ASN A 2 20.73 -9.58 -28.76
N GLU A 3 20.89 -8.71 -27.76
CA GLU A 3 21.69 -9.08 -26.59
C GLU A 3 21.09 -10.37 -26.03
N THR A 4 21.92 -11.41 -25.97
CA THR A 4 21.57 -12.65 -25.30
C THR A 4 21.67 -12.38 -23.82
N LEU A 5 20.50 -12.26 -23.17
CA LEU A 5 20.42 -12.04 -21.74
C LEU A 5 20.68 -13.37 -21.02
N ASP A 6 21.71 -13.41 -20.19
CA ASP A 6 22.03 -14.56 -19.35
C ASP A 6 21.11 -14.60 -18.12
N PRO A 7 20.27 -15.65 -17.95
CA PRO A 7 19.40 -15.80 -16.80
C PRO A 7 20.14 -15.83 -15.46
N GLU A 8 21.35 -16.40 -15.39
CA GLU A 8 22.10 -16.50 -14.14
C GLU A 8 22.60 -15.12 -13.69
N ALA A 9 23.18 -14.35 -14.61
CA ALA A 9 23.58 -12.98 -14.36
C ALA A 9 22.40 -12.09 -13.92
N ILE A 10 21.25 -12.19 -14.58
CA ILE A 10 20.04 -11.45 -14.20
C ILE A 10 19.62 -11.75 -12.77
N MET A 11 19.56 -13.04 -12.41
CA MET A 11 19.13 -13.44 -11.06
C MET A 11 20.14 -13.06 -9.99
N ALA A 12 21.44 -13.13 -10.28
CA ALA A 12 22.49 -12.68 -9.37
C ALA A 12 22.42 -11.17 -9.10
N GLU A 13 22.09 -10.35 -10.10
CA GLU A 13 21.82 -8.92 -9.90
C GLU A 13 20.56 -8.72 -9.06
N TYR A 14 19.49 -9.46 -9.35
CA TYR A 14 18.21 -9.29 -8.65
C TYR A 14 18.33 -9.63 -7.16
N ILE A 15 18.98 -10.75 -6.81
CA ILE A 15 19.27 -11.12 -5.42
C ILE A 15 20.04 -10.02 -4.71
N ARG A 16 21.09 -9.50 -5.35
CA ARG A 16 21.94 -8.45 -4.77
C ARG A 16 21.18 -7.18 -4.44
N ASN A 17 20.24 -6.78 -5.30
CA ASN A 17 19.48 -5.53 -5.13
C ASN A 17 18.28 -5.70 -4.19
N ARG A 18 17.66 -6.88 -4.16
CA ARG A 18 16.42 -7.15 -3.42
C ARG A 18 16.64 -7.84 -2.06
N GLY A 19 17.75 -8.56 -1.90
CA GLY A 19 18.09 -9.37 -0.73
C GLY A 19 17.53 -10.79 -0.77
N ASP A 20 16.37 -11.01 -1.38
CA ASP A 20 15.77 -12.33 -1.57
C ASP A 20 14.83 -12.38 -2.78
N ILE A 21 14.61 -13.57 -3.34
CA ILE A 21 13.82 -13.82 -4.54
C ILE A 21 12.96 -15.07 -4.41
N PHE A 22 11.76 -15.00 -4.97
CA PHE A 22 10.91 -16.17 -5.13
C PHE A 22 11.45 -17.09 -6.23
N SER A 23 11.28 -18.40 -6.04
CA SER A 23 11.77 -19.44 -6.96
C SER A 23 11.23 -19.31 -8.39
N GLU A 24 10.03 -18.76 -8.56
CA GLU A 24 9.40 -18.57 -9.88
C GLU A 24 10.16 -17.55 -10.72
N TRP A 25 10.91 -16.63 -10.10
CA TRP A 25 11.72 -15.66 -10.84
C TRP A 25 12.85 -16.35 -11.61
N HIS A 26 13.43 -17.43 -11.07
CA HIS A 26 14.41 -18.25 -11.82
C HIS A 26 13.76 -18.92 -13.03
N VAL A 27 12.53 -19.42 -12.90
CA VAL A 27 11.77 -20.00 -14.02
C VAL A 27 11.54 -18.92 -15.06
N MET A 28 11.04 -17.75 -14.66
CA MET A 28 10.78 -16.65 -15.58
C MET A 28 12.05 -16.12 -16.24
N ALA A 29 13.20 -16.08 -15.56
CA ALA A 29 14.45 -15.63 -16.17
C ALA A 29 14.88 -16.52 -17.34
N ARG A 30 14.58 -17.83 -17.30
CA ARG A 30 14.90 -18.76 -18.39
C ARG A 30 14.02 -18.56 -19.62
N TYR A 31 12.72 -18.28 -19.43
CA TYR A 31 11.75 -18.23 -20.53
C TYR A 31 11.46 -16.81 -21.02
N VAL A 32 11.51 -15.82 -20.13
CA VAL A 32 11.17 -14.42 -20.39
C VAL A 32 12.19 -13.46 -19.74
N PRO A 33 13.50 -13.59 -20.01
CA PRO A 33 14.55 -12.81 -19.35
C PRO A 33 14.34 -11.29 -19.48
N ARG A 34 13.88 -10.83 -20.65
CA ARG A 34 13.57 -9.41 -20.87
C ARG A 34 12.44 -8.90 -19.96
N THR A 35 11.45 -9.74 -19.69
CA THR A 35 10.37 -9.40 -18.77
C THR A 35 10.90 -9.28 -17.35
N ILE A 36 11.79 -10.19 -16.93
CA ILE A 36 12.40 -10.12 -15.60
C ILE A 36 13.26 -8.88 -15.42
N VAL A 37 14.07 -8.49 -16.41
CA VAL A 37 14.84 -7.24 -16.35
C VAL A 37 13.91 -6.04 -16.16
N LYS A 38 12.86 -5.93 -16.99
CA LYS A 38 11.87 -4.84 -16.89
C LYS A 38 11.13 -4.84 -15.55
N LEU A 39 10.72 -6.01 -15.06
CA LEU A 39 10.06 -6.16 -13.77
C LEU A 39 11.00 -5.75 -12.64
N HIS A 40 12.26 -6.18 -12.67
CA HIS A 40 13.26 -5.85 -11.67
C HIS A 40 13.52 -4.34 -11.63
N ASP A 41 13.64 -3.67 -12.77
CA ASP A 41 13.85 -2.23 -12.84
C ASP A 41 12.63 -1.46 -12.30
N ALA A 42 11.42 -1.80 -12.78
CA ALA A 42 10.20 -1.13 -12.36
C ALA A 42 9.88 -1.40 -10.88
N ALA A 43 9.89 -2.67 -10.46
CA ALA A 43 9.62 -3.05 -9.07
C ALA A 43 10.70 -2.52 -8.11
N GLY A 44 11.96 -2.52 -8.56
CA GLY A 44 13.08 -1.97 -7.80
C GLY A 44 12.93 -0.48 -7.53
N TYR A 45 12.50 0.28 -8.53
CA TYR A 45 12.23 1.70 -8.37
C TYR A 45 11.07 1.99 -7.42
N VAL A 46 9.92 1.31 -7.61
CA VAL A 46 8.72 1.62 -6.80
C VAL A 46 8.83 1.14 -5.35
N LEU A 47 9.54 0.04 -5.07
CA LEU A 47 9.74 -0.51 -3.72
C LEU A 47 11.08 -0.13 -3.07
N GLN A 48 11.81 0.82 -3.66
CA GLN A 48 13.10 1.29 -3.14
C GLN A 48 14.15 0.18 -2.89
N ASN A 49 14.27 -0.78 -3.82
CA ASN A 49 15.34 -1.79 -3.72
C ASN A 49 16.72 -1.15 -3.94
N ALA A 50 17.76 -1.74 -3.35
CA ALA A 50 19.12 -1.21 -3.43
C ALA A 50 19.56 -1.00 -4.89
N ASN A 51 20.24 0.12 -5.16
CA ASN A 51 20.71 0.53 -6.49
C ASN A 51 19.62 0.76 -7.56
N LYS A 52 18.34 0.78 -7.19
CA LYS A 52 17.23 1.08 -8.10
C LYS A 52 16.42 2.30 -7.66
N THR A 53 16.94 3.11 -6.72
CA THR A 53 16.26 4.28 -6.16
C THR A 53 16.86 5.58 -6.67
N THR A 54 16.15 6.69 -6.46
CA THR A 54 16.66 8.04 -6.72
C THR A 54 16.51 8.93 -5.49
N PRO A 55 17.40 9.92 -5.26
CA PRO A 55 17.37 10.75 -4.04
C PRO A 55 16.12 11.61 -3.87
N ASP A 56 15.35 11.82 -4.94
CA ASP A 56 14.12 12.62 -4.99
C ASP A 56 12.86 11.82 -4.62
N GLN A 57 12.99 10.55 -4.22
CA GLN A 57 11.86 9.77 -3.74
C GLN A 57 11.43 10.24 -2.35
N GLU A 58 10.16 10.61 -2.19
CA GLU A 58 9.65 11.28 -0.98
C GLU A 58 8.89 10.34 -0.03
N LEU A 59 8.23 9.32 -0.58
CA LEU A 59 7.48 8.33 0.20
C LEU A 59 8.45 7.31 0.83
N SER A 60 8.30 7.06 2.12
CA SER A 60 9.19 6.18 2.89
C SER A 60 9.12 4.72 2.43
N LEU A 61 10.21 3.99 2.63
CA LEU A 61 10.25 2.54 2.40
C LEU A 61 9.14 1.84 3.19
N ALA A 62 8.99 2.15 4.48
CA ALA A 62 7.96 1.56 5.34
C ALA A 62 6.57 1.72 4.75
N PHE A 63 6.20 2.92 4.28
CA PHE A 63 4.88 3.15 3.72
C PHE A 63 4.67 2.45 2.37
N ARG A 64 5.71 2.39 1.51
CA ARG A 64 5.66 1.60 0.26
C ARG A 64 5.39 0.13 0.54
N GLU A 65 6.06 -0.43 1.55
CA GLU A 65 5.86 -1.82 1.96
C GLU A 65 4.46 -2.06 2.55
N LEU A 66 3.89 -1.09 3.28
CA LEU A 66 2.50 -1.16 3.75
C LEU A 66 1.52 -1.20 2.57
N VAL A 67 1.70 -0.35 1.56
CA VAL A 67 0.87 -0.38 0.34
C VAL A 67 1.00 -1.75 -0.35
N ALA A 68 2.24 -2.27 -0.48
CA ALA A 68 2.48 -3.57 -1.11
C ALA A 68 1.79 -4.72 -0.35
N LEU A 69 1.96 -4.78 0.98
CA LEU A 69 1.32 -5.75 1.86
C LEU A 69 -0.20 -5.72 1.70
N CYS A 70 -0.81 -4.54 1.78
CA CYS A 70 -2.25 -4.40 1.75
C CYS A 70 -2.85 -4.88 0.41
N HIS A 71 -2.24 -4.51 -0.72
CA HIS A 71 -2.72 -4.90 -2.05
C HIS A 71 -2.46 -6.37 -2.40
N LEU A 72 -1.36 -6.96 -1.92
CA LEU A 72 -1.14 -8.41 -2.06
C LEU A 72 -2.14 -9.20 -1.22
N SER A 73 -2.41 -8.75 0.00
CA SER A 73 -3.41 -9.35 0.89
C SER A 73 -4.81 -9.23 0.31
N ALA A 74 -5.18 -8.07 -0.26
CA ALA A 74 -6.43 -7.89 -0.98
C ALA A 74 -6.64 -8.85 -2.15
N LYS A 75 -5.55 -9.37 -2.73
CA LYS A 75 -5.58 -10.37 -3.82
C LYS A 75 -5.50 -11.82 -3.34
N GLY A 76 -5.39 -12.06 -2.03
CA GLY A 76 -5.19 -13.39 -1.47
C GLY A 76 -3.80 -13.96 -1.74
N ASN A 77 -2.81 -13.13 -2.10
CA ASN A 77 -1.44 -13.55 -2.40
C ASN A 77 -0.59 -13.65 -1.13
N ALA A 78 -1.02 -14.48 -0.16
CA ALA A 78 -0.42 -14.60 1.17
C ALA A 78 1.09 -14.86 1.12
N ARG A 79 1.55 -15.71 0.19
CA ARG A 79 2.98 -16.01 0.03
C ARG A 79 3.83 -14.79 -0.31
N PHE A 80 3.34 -13.88 -1.16
CA PHE A 80 4.10 -12.66 -1.46
C PHE A 80 3.94 -11.64 -0.33
N ALA A 81 2.74 -11.53 0.24
CA ALA A 81 2.44 -10.65 1.36
C ALA A 81 3.34 -10.93 2.58
N ALA A 82 3.59 -12.20 2.92
CA ALA A 82 4.46 -12.60 4.03
C ALA A 82 5.91 -12.08 3.89
N ASN A 83 6.46 -12.03 2.68
CA ASN A 83 7.78 -11.42 2.45
C ASN A 83 7.77 -9.90 2.72
N HIS A 84 6.66 -9.23 2.42
CA HIS A 84 6.48 -7.81 2.75
C HIS A 84 6.30 -7.58 4.25
N VAL A 85 5.70 -8.52 4.99
CA VAL A 85 5.70 -8.50 6.47
C VAL A 85 7.14 -8.54 7.01
N ARG A 86 7.99 -9.48 6.56
CA ARG A 86 9.39 -9.51 6.99
C ARG A 86 10.17 -8.24 6.61
N ARG A 87 9.91 -7.65 5.43
CA ARG A 87 10.48 -6.36 5.02
C ARG A 87 10.06 -5.23 5.98
N LEU A 88 8.79 -5.19 6.35
CA LEU A 88 8.25 -4.23 7.31
C LEU A 88 8.87 -4.41 8.70
N TYR A 89 9.02 -5.64 9.18
CA TYR A 89 9.71 -5.92 10.45
C TYR A 89 11.14 -5.39 10.46
N ARG A 90 11.90 -5.54 9.38
CA ARG A 90 13.27 -4.97 9.27
C ARG A 90 13.29 -3.44 9.31
N THR A 91 12.16 -2.78 8.99
CA THR A 91 12.01 -1.32 9.14
C THR A 91 11.46 -0.90 10.51
N GLY A 92 11.20 -1.86 11.42
CA GLY A 92 10.63 -1.60 12.74
C GLY A 92 9.12 -1.33 12.73
N VAL A 93 8.41 -1.72 11.67
CA VAL A 93 6.94 -1.60 11.62
C VAL A 93 6.30 -2.77 12.36
N THR A 94 5.38 -2.47 13.28
CA THR A 94 4.69 -3.48 14.11
C THR A 94 3.44 -4.04 13.42
N ASN A 95 2.95 -5.18 13.90
CA ASN A 95 1.69 -5.77 13.43
C ASN A 95 0.49 -4.81 13.55
N LEU A 96 0.45 -4.00 14.62
CA LEU A 96 -0.61 -2.99 14.80
C LEU A 96 -0.69 -2.04 13.60
N VAL A 97 0.45 -1.51 13.13
CA VAL A 97 0.49 -0.60 11.99
C VAL A 97 0.08 -1.29 10.69
N MET A 98 0.43 -2.57 10.53
CA MET A 98 -0.01 -3.37 9.38
C MET A 98 -1.54 -3.54 9.38
N PHE A 99 -2.14 -3.79 10.55
CA PHE A 99 -3.59 -3.84 10.71
C PHE A 99 -4.26 -2.49 10.44
N GLU A 100 -3.72 -1.39 10.96
CA GLU A 100 -4.24 -0.05 10.68
C GLU A 100 -4.19 0.30 9.19
N ALA A 101 -3.14 -0.14 8.50
CA ALA A 101 -3.00 0.10 7.06
C ALA A 101 -4.08 -0.65 6.26
N ILE A 102 -4.30 -1.95 6.57
CA ILE A 102 -5.32 -2.73 5.87
C ILE A 102 -6.74 -2.33 6.26
N GLU A 103 -6.98 -1.90 7.50
CA GLU A 103 -8.25 -1.28 7.89
C GLU A 103 -8.59 -0.10 6.97
N ALA A 104 -7.64 0.80 6.71
CA ALA A 104 -7.85 1.95 5.84
C ALA A 104 -8.22 1.53 4.41
N LEU A 105 -7.53 0.51 3.86
CA LEU A 105 -7.84 -0.03 2.54
C LEU A 105 -9.20 -0.79 2.52
N SER A 106 -9.59 -1.40 3.65
CA SER A 106 -10.81 -2.20 3.77
C SER A 106 -12.09 -1.38 3.60
N ALA A 107 -12.05 -0.07 3.86
CA ALA A 107 -13.15 0.85 3.56
C ALA A 107 -13.51 0.87 2.06
N VAL A 108 -12.55 0.49 1.20
CA VAL A 108 -12.70 0.49 -0.25
C VAL A 108 -12.82 -0.94 -0.82
N ILE A 109 -12.07 -1.89 -0.26
CA ILE A 109 -11.95 -3.25 -0.84
C ILE A 109 -12.76 -4.31 -0.06
N GLY A 110 -13.17 -4.02 1.18
CA GLY A 110 -13.95 -4.90 2.05
C GLY A 110 -13.14 -5.47 3.22
N HIS A 111 -13.82 -5.80 4.32
CA HIS A 111 -13.20 -6.16 5.61
C HIS A 111 -12.47 -7.52 5.62
N SER A 112 -12.83 -8.44 4.72
CA SER A 112 -12.18 -9.77 4.66
C SER A 112 -10.68 -9.68 4.36
N THR A 113 -10.23 -8.60 3.73
CA THR A 113 -8.80 -8.38 3.45
C THR A 113 -7.95 -8.20 4.71
N ILE A 114 -8.56 -7.80 5.83
CA ILE A 114 -7.90 -7.71 7.14
C ILE A 114 -7.43 -9.10 7.59
N ALA A 115 -8.26 -10.14 7.39
CA ALA A 115 -7.90 -11.51 7.70
C ALA A 115 -6.69 -11.99 6.86
N HIS A 116 -6.60 -11.59 5.59
CA HIS A 116 -5.45 -11.95 4.75
C HIS A 116 -4.13 -11.33 5.21
N VAL A 117 -4.15 -10.16 5.87
CA VAL A 117 -2.94 -9.62 6.52
C VAL A 117 -2.56 -10.45 7.74
N ALA A 118 -3.54 -10.91 8.53
CA ALA A 118 -3.28 -11.84 9.63
C ALA A 118 -2.65 -13.15 9.11
N ASP A 119 -3.16 -13.71 8.01
CA ASP A 119 -2.60 -14.90 7.37
C ASP A 119 -1.15 -14.66 6.88
N ALA A 120 -0.89 -13.49 6.29
CA ALA A 120 0.44 -13.11 5.84
C ALA A 120 1.43 -12.97 7.01
N ILE A 121 0.98 -12.44 8.15
CA ILE A 121 1.77 -12.35 9.40
C ILE A 121 2.07 -13.74 9.95
N GLN A 122 1.07 -14.62 10.04
CA GLN A 122 1.26 -15.99 10.49
C GLN A 122 2.27 -16.73 9.62
N LEU A 123 2.12 -16.63 8.29
CA LEU A 123 3.05 -17.25 7.35
C LEU A 123 4.45 -16.64 7.43
N ALA A 124 4.58 -15.33 7.62
CA ALA A 124 5.89 -14.68 7.78
C ALA A 124 6.62 -15.14 9.04
N ASN A 125 5.90 -15.46 10.10
CA ASN A 125 6.42 -15.95 11.37
C ASN A 125 6.65 -17.48 11.40
N ASP A 126 6.19 -18.20 10.39
CA ASP A 126 6.50 -19.61 10.22
C ASP A 126 8.02 -19.81 9.97
N PRO A 127 8.73 -20.59 10.81
CA PRO A 127 10.14 -20.91 10.59
C PRO A 127 10.42 -21.56 9.24
N ASP A 128 9.45 -22.28 8.67
CA ASP A 128 9.57 -22.96 7.38
C ASP A 128 9.30 -22.04 6.18
N TYR A 129 8.87 -20.79 6.41
CA TYR A 129 8.66 -19.83 5.32
C TYR A 129 10.02 -19.39 4.74
N PRO A 130 10.30 -19.71 3.45
CA PRO A 130 11.67 -19.70 2.93
C PRO A 130 12.11 -18.34 2.37
N TYR A 131 11.24 -17.33 2.38
CA TYR A 131 11.49 -16.05 1.73
C TYR A 131 11.56 -14.89 2.73
N GLY A 132 12.43 -13.92 2.46
CA GLY A 132 12.70 -12.76 3.27
C GLY A 132 13.42 -13.11 4.57
N GLU A 133 14.43 -12.35 4.93
CA GLU A 133 15.13 -12.54 6.21
C GLU A 133 14.27 -12.01 7.38
N MET A 134 14.01 -12.86 8.38
CA MET A 134 13.43 -12.39 9.64
C MET A 134 14.49 -11.56 10.38
N PRO A 135 14.21 -10.31 10.82
CA PRO A 135 15.18 -9.54 11.59
C PRO A 135 15.56 -10.26 12.90
N GLU A 136 16.74 -9.94 13.40
CA GLU A 136 17.17 -10.37 14.73
C GLU A 136 16.14 -9.96 15.79
N GLY A 137 15.74 -10.90 16.64
CA GLY A 137 14.68 -10.70 17.64
C GLY A 137 13.25 -10.95 17.14
N GLY A 138 13.02 -11.14 15.83
CA GLY A 138 11.71 -11.46 15.27
C GLY A 138 10.82 -10.23 15.05
N GLU A 139 9.53 -10.36 15.34
CA GLU A 139 8.56 -9.25 15.24
C GLU A 139 8.98 -8.05 16.10
N PRO A 140 8.95 -6.80 15.58
CA PRO A 140 9.22 -5.61 16.38
C PRO A 140 8.16 -5.39 17.46
N ALA A 141 8.60 -5.26 18.71
CA ALA A 141 7.73 -4.90 19.84
C ALA A 141 7.35 -3.41 19.86
N GLU A 142 8.25 -2.56 19.35
CA GLU A 142 8.07 -1.11 19.30
C GLU A 142 8.16 -0.61 17.85
N LEU A 143 7.40 0.43 17.56
CA LEU A 143 7.39 1.05 16.25
C LEU A 143 8.60 1.97 16.07
N THR A 144 9.38 1.71 15.04
CA THR A 144 10.23 2.75 14.43
C THR A 144 9.35 3.67 13.59
N ARG A 145 9.13 4.90 14.07
CA ARG A 145 8.28 5.88 13.38
C ARG A 145 8.84 6.22 11.99
N PHE A 146 7.93 6.46 11.04
CA PHE A 146 8.24 6.91 9.68
C PHE A 146 7.40 8.15 9.33
N PRO A 147 7.80 8.97 8.34
CA PRO A 147 7.19 10.29 8.09
C PRO A 147 5.66 10.28 7.95
N GLU A 148 5.10 9.28 7.28
CA GLU A 148 3.66 9.19 7.04
C GLU A 148 2.83 8.95 8.33
N CYS A 149 3.45 8.55 9.45
CA CYS A 149 2.80 8.49 10.76
C CYS A 149 2.31 9.87 11.24
N ASP A 150 2.87 10.97 10.72
CA ASP A 150 2.66 12.32 11.25
C ASP A 150 1.89 13.25 10.29
N ILE A 151 1.51 12.78 9.09
CA ILE A 151 0.92 13.65 8.05
C ILE A 151 -0.59 13.85 8.24
N GLY A 152 -1.01 15.10 8.42
CA GLY A 152 -2.44 15.46 8.42
C GLY A 152 -3.12 15.45 9.79
N TRP A 153 -2.36 15.37 10.89
CA TRP A 153 -2.89 15.56 12.24
C TRP A 153 -3.32 17.01 12.50
N ASP A 154 -2.52 17.98 12.03
CA ASP A 154 -2.63 19.42 12.37
C ASP A 154 -3.26 20.29 11.27
N THR A 155 -3.83 19.72 10.21
CA THR A 155 -4.39 20.55 9.13
C THR A 155 -5.76 21.13 9.51
N PRO A 156 -6.17 22.29 8.96
CA PRO A 156 -7.55 22.80 9.10
C PRO A 156 -8.61 21.80 8.61
N ALA A 157 -8.21 20.91 7.69
CA ALA A 157 -8.94 19.74 7.21
C ALA A 157 -8.86 18.51 8.16
N GLY A 158 -8.43 18.71 9.41
CA GLY A 158 -8.59 17.73 10.49
C GLY A 158 -10.06 17.34 10.69
N HIS A 159 -10.99 18.11 10.11
CA HIS A 159 -12.33 17.66 9.76
C HIS A 159 -12.26 16.62 8.63
N VAL A 160 -12.14 15.36 9.04
CA VAL A 160 -12.21 14.24 8.12
C VAL A 160 -13.66 14.10 7.62
N PRO A 161 -13.92 14.09 6.30
CA PRO A 161 -15.29 13.99 5.80
C PRO A 161 -15.97 12.73 6.34
N ASP A 162 -17.08 12.93 7.04
CA ASP A 162 -17.92 11.82 7.48
C ASP A 162 -18.55 11.18 6.24
N VAL A 163 -18.30 9.89 6.06
CA VAL A 163 -18.83 9.11 4.93
C VAL A 163 -20.36 9.21 4.86
N GLY A 164 -21.05 9.32 5.99
CA GLY A 164 -22.51 9.46 6.05
C GLY A 164 -23.05 10.78 5.50
N THR A 165 -22.20 11.78 5.27
CA THR A 165 -22.62 13.07 4.72
C THR A 165 -22.70 13.10 3.19
N SER A 166 -22.30 12.01 2.51
CA SER A 166 -22.46 11.95 1.05
C SER A 166 -23.92 11.77 0.66
N ASP A 167 -24.29 12.29 -0.51
CA ASP A 167 -25.61 12.14 -1.11
C ASP A 167 -26.05 10.67 -1.25
N VAL A 168 -25.11 9.78 -1.63
CA VAL A 168 -25.35 8.33 -1.73
C VAL A 168 -25.73 7.72 -0.38
N TRP A 169 -25.05 8.11 0.71
CA TRP A 169 -25.35 7.58 2.04
C TRP A 169 -26.58 8.22 2.67
N GLN A 170 -26.86 9.50 2.39
CA GLN A 170 -28.13 10.14 2.74
C GLN A 170 -29.32 9.47 2.03
N TYR A 171 -29.15 9.08 0.77
CA TYR A 171 -30.16 8.28 0.06
C TYR A 171 -30.32 6.89 0.66
N CYS A 172 -29.21 6.23 1.05
CA CYS A 172 -29.27 4.96 1.79
C CYS A 172 -30.04 5.10 3.11
N GLU A 173 -29.83 6.18 3.87
CA GLU A 173 -30.52 6.43 5.13
C GLU A 173 -32.03 6.57 4.94
N GLN A 174 -32.48 7.14 3.82
CA GLN A 174 -33.91 7.21 3.48
C GLN A 174 -34.54 5.83 3.21
N ILE A 175 -33.75 4.84 2.81
CA ILE A 175 -34.20 3.46 2.51
C ILE A 175 -34.06 2.55 3.73
N ASP A 176 -32.89 2.54 4.35
CA ASP A 176 -32.51 1.72 5.49
C ASP A 176 -31.56 2.52 6.42
N PRO A 177 -32.11 3.21 7.42
CA PRO A 177 -31.32 4.01 8.36
C PRO A 177 -30.30 3.18 9.15
N GLU A 178 -30.63 1.93 9.49
CA GLU A 178 -29.75 1.09 10.31
C GLU A 178 -28.56 0.58 9.50
N LEU A 179 -28.78 0.23 8.23
CA LEU A 179 -27.71 -0.10 7.29
C LEU A 179 -26.78 1.10 7.09
N ALA A 180 -27.33 2.28 6.79
CA ALA A 180 -26.55 3.50 6.60
C ALA A 180 -25.71 3.81 7.84
N ARG A 181 -26.30 3.75 9.03
CA ARG A 181 -25.61 3.97 10.31
C ARG A 181 -24.45 3.00 10.52
N ARG A 182 -24.65 1.70 10.29
CA ARG A 182 -23.60 0.68 10.54
C ARG A 182 -22.46 0.76 9.54
N LEU A 183 -22.76 0.92 8.26
CA LEU A 183 -21.73 0.90 7.22
C LEU A 183 -20.91 2.20 7.20
N THR A 184 -21.54 3.35 7.43
CA THR A 184 -20.82 4.63 7.56
C THR A 184 -19.96 4.64 8.83
N ALA A 185 -20.45 4.11 9.96
CA ALA A 185 -19.65 3.95 11.17
C ALA A 185 -18.41 3.07 10.94
N TYR A 186 -18.54 1.97 10.20
CA TYR A 186 -17.39 1.14 9.82
C TYR A 186 -16.41 1.88 8.90
N ALA A 187 -16.89 2.53 7.84
CA ALA A 187 -16.01 3.29 6.95
C ALA A 187 -15.28 4.43 7.67
N ASN A 188 -15.98 5.13 8.57
CA ASN A 188 -15.40 6.16 9.44
C ASN A 188 -14.38 5.55 10.43
N HIS A 189 -14.64 4.35 10.97
CA HIS A 189 -13.66 3.64 11.79
C HIS A 189 -12.34 3.39 11.03
N CYS A 190 -12.46 2.94 9.78
CA CYS A 190 -11.33 2.63 8.91
C CYS A 190 -10.54 3.85 8.44
N LEU A 191 -11.18 5.01 8.27
CA LEU A 191 -10.54 6.17 7.62
C LEU A 191 -10.28 7.33 8.59
N ASN A 192 -11.16 7.51 9.58
CA ASN A 192 -11.34 8.78 10.27
C ASN A 192 -11.18 8.66 11.79
N ASN A 193 -11.04 7.44 12.30
CA ASN A 193 -11.12 7.20 13.72
C ASN A 193 -9.98 7.86 14.49
N ARG A 194 -10.35 8.82 15.34
CA ARG A 194 -9.49 9.50 16.33
C ARG A 194 -9.85 9.02 17.74
N TYR A 195 -9.91 7.71 17.99
CA TYR A 195 -9.89 7.26 19.39
C TYR A 195 -8.59 7.80 20.00
N GLU A 196 -8.78 8.74 20.94
CA GLU A 196 -7.73 9.58 21.50
C GLU A 196 -6.60 8.71 22.06
N GLY A 197 -5.46 8.68 21.35
CA GLY A 197 -4.21 8.09 21.84
C GLY A 197 -3.84 6.68 21.33
N GLU A 198 -4.70 5.99 20.57
CA GLU A 198 -4.42 4.59 20.19
C GLU A 198 -3.90 4.40 18.75
N ARG A 199 -4.23 5.32 17.83
CA ARG A 199 -3.87 5.16 16.41
C ARG A 199 -2.46 5.67 16.10
N VAL A 200 -1.75 4.88 15.31
CA VAL A 200 -0.39 5.20 14.87
C VAL A 200 -0.39 5.88 13.50
N LEU A 201 -1.17 5.38 12.55
CA LEU A 201 -1.26 5.93 11.20
C LEU A 201 -2.11 7.19 11.18
N SER A 202 -1.53 8.23 10.59
CA SER A 202 -2.20 9.51 10.40
C SER A 202 -3.41 9.44 9.47
N PRO A 203 -4.34 10.41 9.55
CA PRO A 203 -5.39 10.56 8.55
C PRO A 203 -4.83 10.64 7.12
N GLY A 204 -3.73 11.37 6.90
CA GLY A 204 -3.08 11.46 5.60
C GLY A 204 -2.65 10.09 5.06
N ALA A 205 -1.99 9.28 5.89
CA ALA A 205 -1.59 7.91 5.57
C ALA A 205 -2.78 7.00 5.24
N ARG A 206 -3.82 7.00 6.08
CA ARG A 206 -5.01 6.13 5.88
C ARG A 206 -5.75 6.50 4.59
N HIS A 207 -5.93 7.80 4.35
CA HIS A 207 -6.59 8.29 3.14
C HIS A 207 -5.74 8.07 1.89
N LEU A 208 -4.40 8.06 2.00
CA LEU A 208 -3.52 7.68 0.90
C LEU A 208 -3.64 6.18 0.56
N LEU A 209 -3.73 5.30 1.55
CA LEU A 209 -4.01 3.88 1.32
C LEU A 209 -5.36 3.69 0.63
N ALA A 210 -6.41 4.37 1.10
CA ALA A 210 -7.73 4.34 0.47
C ALA A 210 -7.69 4.85 -0.99
N PHE A 211 -6.93 5.92 -1.26
CA PHE A 211 -6.71 6.42 -2.62
C PHE A 211 -6.14 5.33 -3.54
N THR A 212 -5.11 4.60 -3.09
CA THR A 212 -4.56 3.49 -3.88
C THR A 212 -5.63 2.42 -4.14
N GLY A 213 -6.47 2.10 -3.14
CA GLY A 213 -7.61 1.18 -3.30
C GLY A 213 -8.59 1.62 -4.39
N LEU A 214 -9.00 2.89 -4.38
CA LEU A 214 -9.93 3.45 -5.38
C LEU A 214 -9.33 3.36 -6.79
N CYS A 215 -8.04 3.66 -6.94
CA CYS A 215 -7.32 3.53 -8.20
C CYS A 215 -7.30 2.09 -8.72
N THR A 216 -7.08 1.11 -7.84
CA THR A 216 -7.08 -0.30 -8.23
C THR A 216 -8.46 -0.84 -8.61
N ARG A 217 -9.53 -0.20 -8.13
CA ARG A 217 -10.91 -0.56 -8.46
C ARG A 217 -11.48 0.17 -9.68
N GLY A 218 -10.75 1.11 -10.28
CA GLY A 218 -11.27 1.89 -11.41
C GLY A 218 -12.20 3.04 -11.03
N LEU A 219 -12.28 3.42 -9.75
CA LEU A 219 -13.24 4.40 -9.24
C LEU A 219 -12.68 5.82 -9.34
N LEU A 220 -12.57 6.34 -10.57
CA LEU A 220 -11.91 7.62 -10.86
C LEU A 220 -12.49 8.79 -10.08
N ASP A 221 -13.82 9.00 -10.11
CA ASP A 221 -14.45 10.17 -9.48
C ASP A 221 -14.18 10.22 -7.97
N MET A 222 -14.35 9.07 -7.30
CA MET A 222 -14.00 8.93 -5.88
C MET A 222 -12.50 9.11 -5.62
N ALA A 223 -11.65 8.65 -6.55
CA ALA A 223 -10.20 8.84 -6.44
C ALA A 223 -9.81 10.31 -6.59
N VAL A 224 -10.51 11.11 -7.41
CA VAL A 224 -10.31 12.56 -7.53
C VAL A 224 -10.60 13.25 -6.20
N GLU A 225 -11.74 12.96 -5.58
CA GLU A 225 -12.10 13.51 -4.27
C GLU A 225 -11.07 13.12 -3.21
N ARG A 226 -10.64 11.86 -3.21
CA ARG A 226 -9.62 11.38 -2.29
C ARG A 226 -8.27 12.05 -2.54
N ALA A 227 -7.89 12.30 -3.80
CA ALA A 227 -6.67 13.01 -4.17
C ALA A 227 -6.68 14.46 -3.61
N ARG A 228 -7.81 15.16 -3.72
CA ARG A 228 -7.96 16.50 -3.10
C ARG A 228 -7.79 16.44 -1.59
N LEU A 229 -8.41 15.45 -0.95
CA LEU A 229 -8.33 15.27 0.50
C LEU A 229 -6.91 14.97 0.98
N VAL A 230 -6.19 14.03 0.36
CA VAL A 230 -4.81 13.73 0.75
C VAL A 230 -3.87 14.92 0.53
N LYS A 231 -4.07 15.71 -0.54
CA LYS A 231 -3.34 16.97 -0.73
C LYS A 231 -3.63 17.98 0.39
N SER A 232 -4.88 18.06 0.86
CA SER A 232 -5.25 18.92 1.99
C SER A 232 -4.61 18.50 3.32
N TYR A 233 -4.19 17.23 3.44
CA TYR A 233 -3.37 16.73 4.56
C TYR A 233 -1.88 17.08 4.44
N GLY A 234 -1.47 17.74 3.36
CA GLY A 234 -0.09 18.15 3.13
C GLY A 234 0.74 17.16 2.31
N LEU A 235 0.13 16.11 1.75
CA LEU A 235 0.85 15.19 0.87
C LEU A 235 1.17 15.86 -0.47
N SER A 236 2.41 15.71 -0.90
CA SER A 236 2.87 16.21 -2.19
C SER A 236 2.30 15.39 -3.34
N ARG A 237 2.28 15.96 -4.56
CA ARG A 237 1.94 15.20 -5.77
C ARG A 237 2.84 13.99 -5.96
N ARG A 238 4.10 14.10 -5.52
CA ARG A 238 5.13 13.06 -5.67
C ARG A 238 4.84 11.90 -4.75
N GLN A 239 4.56 12.15 -3.46
CA GLN A 239 4.18 11.10 -2.51
C GLN A 239 2.92 10.34 -2.97
N ILE A 240 1.91 11.06 -3.48
CA ILE A 240 0.66 10.45 -3.96
C ILE A 240 0.91 9.56 -5.18
N LEU A 241 1.69 10.03 -6.15
CA LEU A 241 2.08 9.25 -7.32
C LEU A 241 2.90 8.02 -6.93
N GLU A 242 3.84 8.17 -6.00
CA GLU A 242 4.67 7.06 -5.55
C GLU A 242 3.84 5.97 -4.88
N ALA A 243 2.85 6.33 -4.07
CA ALA A 243 1.99 5.36 -3.40
C ALA A 243 1.15 4.55 -4.39
N VAL A 244 0.51 5.19 -5.38
CA VAL A 244 -0.24 4.43 -6.40
C VAL A 244 0.69 3.64 -7.32
N SER A 245 1.92 4.11 -7.55
CA SER A 245 2.91 3.38 -8.36
C SER A 245 3.32 2.05 -7.73
N VAL A 246 3.30 1.93 -6.40
CA VAL A 246 3.54 0.65 -5.72
C VAL A 246 2.54 -0.42 -6.16
N THR A 247 1.29 -0.04 -6.47
CA THR A 247 0.27 -1.02 -6.89
C THR A 247 0.54 -1.63 -8.26
N HIS A 248 1.42 -1.04 -9.08
CA HIS A 248 1.74 -1.48 -10.44
C HIS A 248 2.06 -2.99 -10.51
N ASN A 249 2.87 -3.49 -9.57
CA ASN A 249 3.30 -4.88 -9.57
C ASN A 249 2.16 -5.87 -9.26
N MET A 250 1.04 -5.39 -8.69
CA MET A 250 -0.09 -6.22 -8.27
C MET A 250 -1.29 -6.05 -9.20
N THR A 251 -1.51 -4.85 -9.73
CA THR A 251 -2.73 -4.49 -10.48
C THR A 251 -2.47 -3.97 -11.89
N GLY A 252 -1.22 -3.78 -12.29
CA GLY A 252 -0.82 -3.31 -13.60
C GLY A 252 -0.89 -1.79 -13.77
N SER A 253 -0.44 -1.31 -14.94
CA SER A 253 -0.29 0.12 -15.24
C SER A 253 -1.60 0.92 -15.19
N VAL A 254 -2.75 0.29 -15.46
CA VAL A 254 -4.05 0.97 -15.49
C VAL A 254 -4.38 1.62 -14.15
N SER A 255 -4.02 0.99 -13.02
CA SER A 255 -4.22 1.60 -11.70
C SER A 255 -3.39 2.87 -11.51
N VAL A 256 -2.17 2.89 -12.05
CA VAL A 256 -1.29 4.07 -12.03
C VAL A 256 -1.85 5.16 -12.93
N GLU A 257 -2.35 4.82 -14.11
CA GLU A 257 -3.02 5.77 -15.02
C GLU A 257 -4.25 6.41 -14.37
N ILE A 258 -5.06 5.63 -13.65
CA ILE A 258 -6.20 6.15 -12.90
C ILE A 258 -5.74 7.11 -11.81
N GLY A 259 -4.69 6.76 -11.04
CA GLY A 259 -4.13 7.63 -10.02
C GLY A 259 -3.57 8.94 -10.58
N LEU A 260 -2.90 8.88 -11.73
CA LEU A 260 -2.41 10.06 -12.46
C LEU A 260 -3.57 10.95 -12.93
N ARG A 261 -4.60 10.36 -13.54
CA ARG A 261 -5.80 11.11 -13.96
C ARG A 261 -6.51 11.75 -12.78
N ALA A 262 -6.63 11.03 -11.67
CA ALA A 262 -7.24 11.54 -10.45
C ALA A 262 -6.47 12.76 -9.91
N LEU A 263 -5.13 12.69 -9.90
CA LEU A 263 -4.26 13.80 -9.50
C LEU A 263 -4.40 15.02 -10.42
N MET A 264 -4.43 14.81 -11.75
CA MET A 264 -4.62 15.90 -12.73
C MET A 264 -5.94 16.63 -12.49
N LEU A 265 -7.06 15.90 -12.39
CA LEU A 265 -8.40 16.47 -12.17
C LEU A 265 -8.56 17.11 -10.77
N ALA A 266 -7.77 16.66 -9.79
CA ALA A 266 -7.71 17.26 -8.46
C ALA A 266 -6.86 18.54 -8.40
N GLU A 267 -6.17 18.91 -9.48
CA GLU A 267 -5.36 20.14 -9.60
C GLU A 267 -6.02 21.20 -10.49
N GLU A 268 -6.98 20.81 -11.34
CA GLU A 268 -7.71 21.70 -12.25
C GLU A 268 -8.82 22.52 -11.57
N ALA A 269 -9.17 22.20 -10.32
CA ALA A 269 -10.23 22.84 -9.52
C ALA A 269 -9.65 23.61 -8.33
#